data_AF-A0A6J7JBH5-F1
#
_entry.id   AF-A0A6J7JBH5-F1
#
_cell.length_a   1.000
_cell.length_b   1.000
_cell.length_c   1.000
_cell.angle_alpha   90.00
_cell.angle_beta   90.00
_cell.angle_gamma   90.00
#
_symmetry.space_group_name_H-M   'P 1'
#
loop_
_entity.id
_entity.type
_entity.pdbx_description
1 polymer ?
#
loop_
_entity_poly.entity_id
_entity_poly.type
_entity_poly.pdbx_seq_one_letter_code
_entity_poly.pdbx_strand_id
1 'polypeptide(L)'
;MGERDYVGLQGTIETLPANEVLRALCSHGSTGVLEIRGDAGRLSLSMLGGLLVAGDLECLFGSPKDGPKDRDELSLRLIDVLCSMLRIESGSYEFRDGAIERPGEARIELHDVLSRANAVAEALKALKCSVPSLDAIPMLIESEEDAPITLNRSMLRLVSHVDDNQSIAQIAGVIGLSAYEATIPIAELIALGIVGSREPESRGAARLAPSENLDSRIAEATRDSVELAASLAEAHRSPYSDAAEQALADLAGGGESLAKKLESPLNNDEPPVSQDMEQTTITADRGALLRLFSGLRTDNG
;
A
#
# COMPACT_ATOMS: atom_id res chain seq x y z
N MET A 1 11.30 -21.53 -38.56
CA MET A 1 12.57 -20.84 -38.28
C MET A 1 12.68 -20.84 -36.77
N GLY A 2 13.58 -21.66 -36.21
CA GLY A 2 13.59 -21.94 -34.77
C GLY A 2 14.17 -20.76 -34.00
N GLU A 3 13.31 -20.01 -33.33
CA GLU A 3 13.67 -19.00 -32.33
C GLU A 3 14.30 -19.75 -31.16
N ARG A 4 15.63 -19.70 -31.07
CA ARG A 4 16.34 -20.24 -29.91
C ARG A 4 16.32 -19.15 -28.86
N ASP A 5 15.33 -19.20 -27.98
CA ASP A 5 15.37 -18.46 -26.73
C ASP A 5 16.65 -18.86 -26.00
N TYR A 6 17.59 -17.93 -25.90
CA TYR A 6 18.80 -18.15 -25.14
C TYR A 6 18.47 -17.80 -23.70
N VAL A 7 18.40 -18.82 -22.83
CA VAL A 7 18.35 -18.60 -21.39
C VAL A 7 19.68 -17.95 -21.01
N GLY A 8 19.65 -16.64 -20.77
CA GLY A 8 20.84 -15.83 -20.55
C GLY A 8 21.30 -15.86 -19.09
N LEU A 9 20.38 -16.02 -18.15
CA LEU A 9 20.66 -15.99 -16.71
C LEU A 9 19.60 -16.77 -15.93
N GLN A 10 20.02 -17.60 -14.99
CA GLN A 10 19.12 -18.30 -14.06
C GLN A 10 19.77 -18.41 -12.68
N GLY A 11 18.98 -18.42 -11.63
CA GLY A 11 19.48 -18.53 -10.27
C GLY A 11 18.37 -18.56 -9.23
N THR A 12 18.75 -18.40 -7.97
CA THR A 12 17.81 -18.42 -6.85
C THR A 12 17.90 -17.13 -6.03
N ILE A 13 16.77 -16.74 -5.44
CA ILE A 13 16.61 -15.48 -4.70
C ILE A 13 17.52 -15.42 -3.47
N GLU A 14 17.80 -16.58 -2.87
CA GLU A 14 18.65 -16.71 -1.69
C GLU A 14 20.12 -16.42 -2.00
N THR A 15 20.54 -16.62 -3.25
CA THR A 15 21.92 -16.36 -3.70
C THR A 15 22.12 -14.93 -4.20
N LEU A 16 21.12 -14.40 -4.92
CA LEU A 16 21.16 -13.07 -5.51
C LEU A 16 19.73 -12.52 -5.52
N PRO A 17 19.43 -11.49 -4.73
CA PRO A 17 18.09 -10.91 -4.65
C PRO A 17 17.55 -10.45 -6.01
N ALA A 18 16.26 -10.69 -6.28
CA ALA A 18 15.64 -10.37 -7.56
C ALA A 18 15.75 -8.89 -7.98
N ASN A 19 15.72 -7.97 -7.01
CA ASN A 19 15.90 -6.54 -7.27
C ASN A 19 17.32 -6.22 -7.77
N GLU A 20 18.35 -6.95 -7.34
CA GLU A 20 19.73 -6.80 -7.83
C GLU A 20 19.87 -7.36 -9.24
N VAL A 21 19.27 -8.53 -9.51
CA VAL A 21 19.20 -9.13 -10.85
C VAL A 21 18.55 -8.14 -11.83
N LEU A 22 17.39 -7.59 -11.45
CA LEU A 22 16.66 -6.62 -12.27
C LEU A 22 17.48 -5.35 -12.54
N ARG A 23 18.15 -4.80 -11.51
CA ARG A 23 19.04 -3.64 -11.67
C ARG A 23 20.18 -3.92 -12.63
N ALA A 24 20.80 -5.09 -12.53
CA ALA A 24 21.88 -5.49 -13.43
C ALA A 24 21.38 -5.58 -14.87
N LEU A 25 20.26 -6.26 -15.12
CA LEU A 25 19.67 -6.41 -16.46
C LEU A 25 19.30 -5.05 -17.08
N CYS A 26 18.66 -4.17 -16.31
CA CYS A 26 18.33 -2.82 -16.78
C CYS A 26 19.60 -1.99 -17.09
N SER A 27 20.62 -2.06 -16.24
CA SER A 27 21.86 -1.29 -16.42
C SER A 27 22.68 -1.78 -17.61
N HIS A 28 22.58 -3.07 -17.96
CA HIS A 28 23.21 -3.65 -19.14
C HIS A 28 22.45 -3.40 -20.45
N GLY A 29 21.28 -2.76 -20.41
CA GLY A 29 20.46 -2.54 -21.60
C GLY A 29 19.83 -3.82 -22.14
N SER A 30 19.64 -4.84 -21.30
CA SER A 30 19.13 -6.15 -21.72
C SER A 30 17.74 -6.06 -22.33
N THR A 31 17.45 -6.96 -23.28
CA THR A 31 16.14 -7.10 -23.91
C THR A 31 15.64 -8.52 -23.71
N GLY A 32 14.47 -8.70 -23.11
CA GLY A 32 13.94 -10.02 -22.82
C GLY A 32 12.94 -10.03 -21.68
N VAL A 33 12.73 -11.21 -21.11
CA VAL A 33 11.74 -11.43 -20.04
C VAL A 33 12.43 -12.05 -18.83
N LEU A 34 12.30 -11.40 -17.68
CA LEU A 34 12.67 -11.93 -16.37
C LEU A 34 11.44 -12.55 -15.73
N GLU A 35 11.44 -13.87 -15.55
CA GLU A 35 10.45 -14.59 -14.76
C GLU A 35 10.99 -14.84 -13.35
N ILE A 36 10.14 -14.66 -12.35
CA ILE A 36 10.45 -14.95 -10.95
C ILE A 36 9.32 -15.82 -10.40
N ARG A 37 9.69 -16.89 -9.70
CA ARG A 37 8.79 -17.83 -9.03
C ARG A 37 9.20 -17.93 -7.57
N GLY A 38 8.32 -17.55 -6.67
CA GLY A 38 8.59 -17.61 -5.24
C GLY A 38 7.38 -18.00 -4.41
N ASP A 39 7.57 -17.92 -3.10
CA ASP A 39 6.53 -18.11 -2.08
C ASP A 39 5.33 -17.16 -2.23
N ALA A 40 5.56 -15.93 -2.70
CA ALA A 40 4.51 -14.94 -2.97
C ALA A 40 3.82 -15.11 -4.34
N GLY A 41 4.22 -16.10 -5.14
CA GLY A 41 3.63 -16.40 -6.45
C GLY A 41 4.60 -16.25 -7.63
N ARG A 42 4.04 -16.16 -8.84
CA ARG A 42 4.79 -15.95 -10.08
C ARG A 42 4.60 -14.52 -10.59
N LEU A 43 5.70 -13.93 -11.02
CA LEU A 43 5.70 -12.65 -11.70
C LEU A 43 6.65 -12.65 -12.89
N SER A 44 6.40 -11.75 -13.82
CA SER A 44 7.28 -11.54 -14.97
C SER A 44 7.47 -10.06 -15.26
N LEU A 45 8.66 -9.70 -15.72
CA LEU A 45 9.05 -8.36 -16.11
C LEU A 45 9.64 -8.41 -17.51
N SER A 46 9.07 -7.65 -18.43
CA SER A 46 9.59 -7.53 -19.80
C SER A 46 10.39 -6.24 -19.94
N MET A 47 11.56 -6.34 -20.55
CA MET A 47 12.50 -5.23 -20.75
C MET A 47 12.89 -5.09 -22.21
N LEU A 48 12.98 -3.85 -22.70
CA LEU A 48 13.47 -3.52 -24.03
C LEU A 48 14.56 -2.46 -23.91
N GLY A 49 15.80 -2.83 -24.25
CA GLY A 49 16.95 -1.94 -24.13
C GLY A 49 17.19 -1.45 -22.69
N GLY A 50 16.91 -2.29 -21.69
CA GLY A 50 17.02 -1.95 -20.27
C GLY A 50 15.84 -1.16 -19.67
N LEU A 51 14.85 -0.78 -20.47
CA LEU A 51 13.63 -0.11 -20.01
C LEU A 51 12.52 -1.13 -19.76
N LEU A 52 11.72 -0.92 -18.72
CA LEU A 52 10.56 -1.77 -18.41
C LEU A 52 9.40 -1.44 -19.37
N VAL A 53 8.83 -2.47 -19.99
CA VAL A 53 7.74 -2.32 -20.98
C VAL A 53 6.49 -3.12 -20.65
N ALA A 54 6.60 -4.11 -19.76
CA ALA A 54 5.47 -4.83 -19.20
C ALA A 54 5.84 -5.46 -17.86
N GLY A 55 4.85 -5.64 -17.01
CA GLY A 55 4.92 -6.43 -15.79
C GLY A 55 3.65 -7.23 -15.64
N ASP A 56 3.78 -8.50 -15.27
CA ASP A 56 2.66 -9.39 -15.00
C ASP A 56 2.84 -10.04 -13.62
N LEU A 57 1.73 -10.18 -12.91
CA LEU A 57 1.65 -10.76 -11.59
C LEU A 57 0.45 -11.69 -11.58
N GLU A 58 0.71 -13.00 -11.53
CA GLU A 58 -0.29 -14.04 -11.77
C GLU A 58 -1.53 -13.92 -10.87
N CYS A 59 -1.35 -13.44 -9.63
CA CYS A 59 -2.43 -13.30 -8.66
C CYS A 59 -3.28 -12.03 -8.82
N LEU A 60 -2.77 -10.97 -9.45
CA LEU A 60 -3.50 -9.69 -9.56
C LEU A 60 -4.01 -9.41 -10.97
N PHE A 61 -3.26 -9.85 -11.97
CA PHE A 61 -3.55 -9.56 -13.35
C PHE A 61 -3.69 -10.89 -14.09
N GLY A 62 -4.82 -11.10 -14.76
CA GLY A 62 -4.81 -12.03 -15.88
C GLY A 62 -3.94 -11.43 -16.97
N SER A 63 -3.05 -12.21 -17.59
CA SER A 63 -2.14 -11.71 -18.64
C SER A 63 -2.91 -10.87 -19.66
N PRO A 64 -2.69 -9.54 -19.70
CA PRO A 64 -3.48 -8.65 -20.55
C PRO A 64 -3.33 -9.06 -22.00
N LYS A 65 -4.45 -9.17 -22.74
CA LYS A 65 -4.39 -9.55 -24.16
C LYS A 65 -3.59 -8.55 -24.99
N ASP A 66 -3.63 -7.26 -24.62
CA ASP A 66 -3.12 -6.14 -25.41
C ASP A 66 -1.98 -5.35 -24.74
N GLY A 67 -1.37 -5.88 -23.67
CA GLY A 67 -0.37 -5.15 -22.87
C GLY A 67 -0.96 -3.92 -22.14
N PRO A 68 -0.12 -3.08 -21.50
CA PRO A 68 -0.56 -1.80 -20.92
C PRO A 68 -0.79 -0.76 -22.02
N LYS A 69 -1.91 -0.02 -21.92
CA LYS A 69 -2.35 0.94 -22.96
C LYS A 69 -1.59 2.27 -22.91
N ASP A 70 -1.17 2.68 -21.73
CA ASP A 70 -0.47 3.94 -21.51
C ASP A 70 0.60 3.81 -20.42
N ARG A 71 1.33 4.91 -20.20
CA ARG A 71 2.41 4.98 -19.22
C ARG A 71 1.91 4.87 -17.78
N ASP A 72 0.71 5.34 -17.48
CA ASP A 72 0.17 5.32 -16.13
C ASP A 72 -0.24 3.90 -15.75
N GLU A 73 -0.96 3.19 -16.63
CA GLU A 73 -1.31 1.78 -16.46
C GLU A 73 -0.05 0.91 -16.33
N LEU A 74 0.97 1.14 -17.15
CA LEU A 74 2.26 0.45 -17.03
C LEU A 74 2.91 0.75 -15.68
N SER A 75 2.92 2.02 -15.25
CA SER A 75 3.51 2.39 -13.96
C SER A 75 2.82 1.71 -12.79
N LEU A 76 1.49 1.70 -12.75
CA LEU A 76 0.73 1.07 -11.66
C LEU A 76 0.99 -0.44 -11.59
N ARG A 77 0.97 -1.12 -12.75
CA ARG A 77 1.29 -2.56 -12.81
C ARG A 77 2.71 -2.88 -12.37
N LEU A 78 3.69 -2.09 -12.81
CA LEU A 78 5.07 -2.28 -12.41
C LEU A 78 5.26 -2.05 -10.90
N ILE A 79 4.55 -1.10 -10.29
CA ILE A 79 4.58 -0.94 -8.82
C ILE A 79 4.09 -2.22 -8.15
N ASP A 80 2.95 -2.77 -8.57
CA ASP A 80 2.41 -3.98 -7.96
C ASP A 80 3.34 -5.18 -8.13
N VAL A 81 3.90 -5.38 -9.33
CA VAL A 81 4.88 -6.44 -9.61
C VAL A 81 6.14 -6.28 -8.75
N LEU A 82 6.69 -5.06 -8.65
CA LEU A 82 7.89 -4.80 -7.86
C LEU A 82 7.62 -4.93 -6.35
N CYS A 83 6.46 -4.50 -5.87
CA CYS A 83 6.05 -4.71 -4.48
C CYS A 83 5.91 -6.20 -4.15
N SER A 84 5.33 -7.01 -5.05
CA SER A 84 5.32 -8.47 -4.88
C SER A 84 6.73 -9.06 -4.91
N MET A 85 7.58 -8.63 -5.86
CA MET A 85 8.96 -9.09 -5.96
C MET A 85 9.79 -8.81 -4.69
N LEU A 86 9.63 -7.63 -4.10
CA LEU A 86 10.33 -7.24 -2.86
C LEU A 86 9.88 -8.02 -1.62
N ARG A 87 8.74 -8.74 -1.71
CA ARG A 87 8.21 -9.59 -0.64
C ARG A 87 8.59 -11.07 -0.78
N ILE A 88 9.20 -11.46 -1.90
CA ILE A 88 9.64 -12.85 -2.12
C ILE A 88 10.90 -13.09 -1.28
N GLU A 89 10.82 -14.01 -0.33
CA GLU A 89 11.97 -14.39 0.52
C GLU A 89 12.70 -15.61 -0.05
N SER A 90 11.98 -16.47 -0.77
CA SER A 90 12.51 -17.71 -1.34
C SER A 90 11.96 -17.97 -2.74
N GLY A 91 12.80 -18.50 -3.63
CA GLY A 91 12.38 -18.74 -5.01
C GLY A 91 13.49 -18.81 -6.04
N SER A 92 13.09 -18.88 -7.31
CA SER A 92 14.00 -18.87 -8.46
C SER A 92 13.66 -17.79 -9.46
N TYR A 93 14.66 -17.41 -10.24
CA TYR A 93 14.50 -16.49 -11.37
C TYR A 93 15.12 -17.07 -12.63
N GLU A 94 14.56 -16.69 -13.77
CA GLU A 94 15.02 -17.05 -15.10
C GLU A 94 14.88 -15.83 -16.02
N PHE A 95 15.95 -15.45 -16.70
CA PHE A 95 15.93 -14.43 -17.73
C PHE A 95 16.13 -15.09 -19.10
N ARG A 96 15.14 -14.90 -19.96
CA ARG A 96 15.20 -15.27 -21.37
C ARG A 96 15.55 -14.04 -22.20
N ASP A 97 16.72 -14.08 -22.82
CA ASP A 97 17.18 -13.04 -23.74
C ASP A 97 16.45 -13.20 -25.09
N GLY A 98 16.04 -12.08 -25.68
CA GLY A 98 15.43 -12.08 -27.01
C GLY A 98 14.12 -11.30 -27.13
N ALA A 99 13.35 -11.68 -28.15
CA ALA A 99 12.13 -10.97 -28.52
C ALA A 99 11.07 -11.05 -27.41
N ILE A 100 10.50 -9.90 -27.08
CA ILE A 100 9.34 -9.83 -26.20
C ILE A 100 8.12 -10.03 -27.09
N GLU A 101 7.26 -11.00 -26.77
CA GLU A 101 6.08 -11.29 -27.59
C GLU A 101 5.17 -10.07 -27.73
N ARG A 102 5.06 -9.25 -26.67
CA ARG A 102 4.13 -8.12 -26.58
C ARG A 102 4.71 -6.96 -25.77
N PRO A 103 5.66 -6.20 -26.31
CA PRO A 103 6.11 -4.97 -25.65
C PRO A 103 4.95 -3.97 -25.64
N GLY A 104 4.63 -3.41 -24.48
CA GLY A 104 3.76 -2.23 -24.42
C GLY A 104 4.37 -1.05 -25.18
N GLU A 105 3.54 -0.08 -25.57
CA GLU A 105 4.03 1.13 -26.25
C GLU A 105 4.81 2.03 -25.29
N ALA A 106 4.40 2.05 -24.02
CA ALA A 106 5.04 2.80 -22.97
C ALA A 106 6.34 2.12 -22.48
N ARG A 107 7.30 2.94 -22.04
CA ARG A 107 8.57 2.51 -21.47
C ARG A 107 8.87 3.32 -20.23
N ILE A 108 9.32 2.66 -19.17
CA ILE A 108 9.65 3.32 -17.90
C ILE A 108 11.02 2.87 -17.40
N GLU A 109 11.78 3.81 -16.85
CA GLU A 109 13.05 3.53 -16.21
C GLU A 109 12.84 2.80 -14.88
N LEU A 110 13.70 1.83 -14.57
CA LEU A 110 13.59 1.06 -13.33
C LEU A 110 13.62 1.96 -12.09
N HIS A 111 14.45 3.00 -12.09
CA HIS A 111 14.63 3.87 -10.92
C HIS A 111 13.31 4.56 -10.49
N ASP A 112 12.56 5.07 -11.47
CA ASP A 112 11.30 5.78 -11.24
C ASP A 112 10.28 4.89 -10.51
N VAL A 113 10.14 3.64 -10.94
CA VAL A 113 9.13 2.74 -10.37
C VAL A 113 9.64 2.06 -9.11
N LEU A 114 10.92 1.68 -9.07
CA LEU A 114 11.50 0.95 -7.95
C LEU A 114 11.57 1.82 -6.70
N SER A 115 11.84 3.12 -6.82
CA SER A 115 11.79 4.05 -5.68
C SER A 115 10.40 4.10 -5.05
N ARG A 116 9.36 4.23 -5.87
CA ARG A 116 7.95 4.22 -5.45
C ARG A 116 7.55 2.87 -4.83
N ALA A 117 7.90 1.74 -5.45
CA ALA A 117 7.62 0.41 -4.92
C ALA A 117 8.30 0.15 -3.57
N ASN A 118 9.54 0.64 -3.37
CA ASN A 118 10.19 0.55 -2.06
C ASN A 118 9.47 1.39 -0.99
N ALA A 119 9.04 2.61 -1.32
CA ALA A 119 8.28 3.44 -0.38
C ALA A 119 6.98 2.75 0.07
N VAL A 120 6.26 2.13 -0.87
CA VAL A 120 5.05 1.34 -0.59
C VAL A 120 5.37 0.11 0.26
N ALA A 121 6.43 -0.64 -0.07
CA ALA A 121 6.84 -1.81 0.70
C ALA A 121 7.23 -1.45 2.15
N GLU A 122 7.95 -0.35 2.36
CA GLU A 122 8.30 0.13 3.70
C GLU A 122 7.08 0.62 4.48
N ALA A 123 6.16 1.34 3.82
CA ALA A 123 4.90 1.74 4.45
C ALA A 123 4.08 0.53 4.91
N LEU A 124 3.98 -0.51 4.07
CA LEU A 124 3.31 -1.75 4.42
C LEU A 124 3.98 -2.49 5.60
N LYS A 125 5.31 -2.47 5.68
CA LYS A 125 6.04 -3.03 6.84
C LYS A 125 5.78 -2.23 8.12
N ALA A 126 5.62 -0.91 8.01
CA ALA A 126 5.37 -0.03 9.16
C ALA A 126 3.96 -0.17 9.73
N LEU A 127 2.99 -0.61 8.92
CA LEU A 127 1.64 -0.91 9.38
C LEU A 127 1.66 -2.13 10.31
N LYS A 128 1.44 -1.89 11.60
CA LYS A 128 1.35 -2.93 12.65
C LYS A 128 0.07 -3.78 12.56
N CYS A 129 -0.86 -3.43 11.68
CA CYS A 129 -2.13 -4.11 11.48
C CYS A 129 -1.98 -5.29 10.51
N SER A 130 -2.94 -6.22 10.55
CA SER A 130 -3.03 -7.27 9.54
C SER A 130 -3.30 -6.62 8.18
N VAL A 131 -2.30 -6.62 7.30
CA VAL A 131 -2.43 -6.14 5.91
C VAL A 131 -3.43 -7.06 5.20
N PRO A 132 -4.57 -6.52 4.73
CA PRO A 132 -5.58 -7.35 4.08
C PRO A 132 -5.04 -7.93 2.77
N SER A 133 -5.57 -9.09 2.37
CA SER A 133 -5.31 -9.65 1.05
C SER A 133 -5.70 -8.64 -0.04
N LEU A 134 -4.96 -8.64 -1.16
CA LEU A 134 -5.28 -7.77 -2.30
C LEU A 134 -6.62 -8.14 -2.97
N ASP A 135 -7.04 -9.39 -2.77
CA ASP A 135 -8.34 -9.91 -3.21
C ASP A 135 -9.45 -9.70 -2.18
N ALA A 136 -9.12 -9.21 -0.98
CA ALA A 136 -10.12 -8.93 0.04
C ALA A 136 -11.14 -7.91 -0.48
N ILE A 137 -12.39 -8.11 -0.08
CA ILE A 137 -13.51 -7.23 -0.41
C ILE A 137 -13.71 -6.31 0.78
N PRO A 138 -13.36 -5.01 0.69
CA PRO A 138 -13.66 -4.06 1.74
C PRO A 138 -15.17 -3.85 1.84
N MET A 139 -15.67 -3.68 3.05
CA MET A 139 -17.08 -3.45 3.35
C MET A 139 -17.20 -2.33 4.37
N LEU A 140 -18.19 -1.45 4.22
CA LEU A 140 -18.44 -0.41 5.22
C LEU A 140 -19.07 -1.03 6.48
N ILE A 141 -18.52 -0.70 7.64
CA ILE A 141 -19.07 -1.13 8.93
C ILE A 141 -20.01 -0.05 9.42
N GLU A 142 -21.27 -0.42 9.60
CA GLU A 142 -22.21 0.42 10.35
C GLU A 142 -21.77 0.48 11.81
N SER A 143 -21.60 1.69 12.33
CA SER A 143 -21.24 1.91 13.72
C SER A 143 -22.25 2.84 14.38
N GLU A 144 -22.62 2.50 15.61
CA GLU A 144 -23.48 3.31 16.47
C GLU A 144 -22.67 4.36 17.27
N GLU A 145 -21.35 4.42 17.10
CA GLU A 145 -20.50 5.41 17.76
C GLU A 145 -20.46 6.73 16.97
N ASP A 146 -20.97 7.80 17.58
CA ASP A 146 -20.93 9.18 17.07
C ASP A 146 -19.56 9.87 17.32
N ALA A 147 -18.48 9.11 17.36
CA ALA A 147 -17.14 9.67 17.52
C ALA A 147 -16.69 10.34 16.21
N PRO A 148 -16.19 11.59 16.25
CA PRO A 148 -15.70 12.26 15.04
C PRO A 148 -14.48 11.53 14.49
N ILE A 149 -14.52 11.21 13.20
CA ILE A 149 -13.37 10.62 12.50
C ILE A 149 -12.81 11.62 11.51
N THR A 150 -11.49 11.61 11.40
CA THR A 150 -10.72 12.46 10.51
C THR A 150 -10.25 11.63 9.33
N LEU A 151 -10.75 11.93 8.13
CA LEU A 151 -10.35 11.26 6.90
C LEU A 151 -9.50 12.18 6.03
N ASN A 152 -8.39 11.64 5.53
CA ASN A 152 -7.62 12.29 4.48
C ASN A 152 -8.28 12.09 3.10
N ARG A 153 -7.80 12.83 2.09
CA ARG A 153 -8.35 12.78 0.73
C ARG A 153 -8.29 11.39 0.08
N SER A 154 -7.22 10.64 0.31
CA SER A 154 -7.03 9.30 -0.25
C SER A 154 -8.03 8.31 0.36
N MET A 155 -8.19 8.34 1.69
CA MET A 155 -9.19 7.56 2.42
C MET A 155 -10.60 7.89 1.95
N LEU A 156 -10.93 9.17 1.81
CA LEU A 156 -12.25 9.60 1.34
C LEU A 156 -12.56 9.07 -0.06
N ARG A 157 -11.58 9.14 -0.97
CA ARG A 157 -11.71 8.63 -2.34
C ARG A 157 -11.88 7.12 -2.37
N LEU A 158 -11.21 6.39 -1.48
CA LEU A 158 -11.35 4.94 -1.36
C LEU A 158 -12.73 4.57 -0.81
N VAL A 159 -13.13 5.17 0.31
CA VAL A 159 -14.43 4.92 0.95
C VAL A 159 -15.60 5.16 -0.02
N SER A 160 -15.52 6.18 -0.87
CA SER A 160 -16.56 6.46 -1.86
C SER A 160 -16.72 5.40 -2.94
N HIS A 161 -15.77 4.48 -3.09
CA HIS A 161 -15.80 3.38 -4.07
C HIS A 161 -15.98 2.00 -3.40
N VAL A 162 -16.08 1.93 -2.07
CA VAL A 162 -16.37 0.67 -1.38
C VAL A 162 -17.83 0.30 -1.64
N ASP A 163 -18.07 -0.81 -2.36
CA ASP A 163 -19.39 -1.27 -2.80
C ASP A 163 -19.75 -2.72 -2.36
N ASP A 164 -18.94 -3.30 -1.47
CA ASP A 164 -19.04 -4.68 -0.93
C ASP A 164 -18.92 -5.82 -1.97
N ASN A 165 -18.63 -5.50 -3.23
CA ASN A 165 -18.51 -6.47 -4.32
C ASN A 165 -17.15 -6.43 -5.03
N GLN A 166 -16.43 -5.32 -4.94
CA GLN A 166 -15.11 -5.15 -5.54
C GLN A 166 -13.98 -5.52 -4.59
N SER A 167 -12.93 -6.15 -5.10
CA SER A 167 -11.71 -6.35 -4.32
C SER A 167 -10.89 -5.06 -4.19
N ILE A 168 -9.95 -5.03 -3.24
CA ILE A 168 -8.98 -3.92 -3.10
C ILE A 168 -8.29 -3.63 -4.43
N ALA A 169 -7.82 -4.66 -5.14
CA ALA A 169 -7.17 -4.51 -6.44
C ALA A 169 -8.10 -3.87 -7.50
N GLN A 170 -9.38 -4.24 -7.52
CA GLN A 170 -10.37 -3.66 -8.44
C GLN A 170 -10.64 -2.19 -8.14
N ILE A 171 -10.86 -1.85 -6.86
CA ILE A 171 -11.08 -0.48 -6.42
C ILE A 171 -9.85 0.38 -6.76
N ALA A 172 -8.64 -0.12 -6.47
CA ALA A 172 -7.38 0.55 -6.78
C ALA A 172 -7.29 0.93 -8.26
N GLY A 173 -7.61 -0.02 -9.16
CA GLY A 173 -7.63 0.22 -10.60
C GLY A 173 -8.60 1.32 -11.02
N VAL A 174 -9.78 1.40 -10.41
CA VAL A 174 -10.78 2.45 -10.70
C VAL A 174 -10.29 3.84 -10.26
N ILE A 175 -9.62 3.93 -9.13
CA ILE A 175 -9.11 5.20 -8.59
C ILE A 175 -7.71 5.57 -9.10
N GLY A 176 -7.11 4.76 -9.96
CA GLY A 176 -5.78 5.01 -10.52
C GLY A 176 -4.66 4.87 -9.50
N LEU A 177 -4.77 3.91 -8.58
CA LEU A 177 -3.71 3.51 -7.65
C LEU A 177 -3.27 2.08 -7.95
N SER A 178 -2.05 1.74 -7.53
CA SER A 178 -1.62 0.34 -7.49
C SER A 178 -2.41 -0.40 -6.41
N ALA A 179 -2.62 -1.72 -6.57
CA ALA A 179 -3.30 -2.53 -5.57
C ALA A 179 -2.62 -2.41 -4.19
N TYR A 180 -1.28 -2.48 -4.15
CA TYR A 180 -0.50 -2.32 -2.93
C TYR A 180 -0.61 -0.91 -2.32
N GLU A 181 -0.67 0.13 -3.14
CA GLU A 181 -0.86 1.50 -2.67
C GLU A 181 -2.23 1.71 -2.03
N ALA A 182 -3.29 1.09 -2.57
CA ALA A 182 -4.63 1.15 -2.00
C ALA A 182 -4.73 0.40 -0.67
N THR A 183 -3.91 -0.63 -0.44
CA THR A 183 -3.92 -1.42 0.80
C THR A 183 -3.55 -0.59 2.03
N ILE A 184 -2.66 0.40 1.91
CA ILE A 184 -2.22 1.25 3.03
C ILE A 184 -3.40 2.01 3.66
N PRO A 185 -4.10 2.89 2.94
CA PRO A 185 -5.27 3.60 3.47
C PRO A 185 -6.43 2.66 3.82
N ILE A 186 -6.58 1.50 3.18
CA ILE A 186 -7.59 0.51 3.60
C ILE A 186 -7.26 -0.09 4.96
N ALA A 187 -6.00 -0.44 5.22
CA ALA A 187 -5.58 -0.93 6.53
C ALA A 187 -5.79 0.14 7.62
N GLU A 188 -5.55 1.41 7.32
CA GLU A 188 -5.85 2.53 8.23
C GLU A 188 -7.37 2.66 8.48
N LEU A 189 -8.21 2.55 7.44
CA LEU A 189 -9.67 2.57 7.58
C LEU A 189 -10.20 1.38 8.41
N ILE A 190 -9.55 0.21 8.30
CA ILE A 190 -9.84 -0.97 9.13
C ILE A 190 -9.46 -0.70 10.58
N ALA A 191 -8.28 -0.10 10.84
CA ALA A 191 -7.85 0.26 12.19
C ALA A 191 -8.78 1.28 12.86
N LEU A 192 -9.39 2.17 12.07
CA LEU A 192 -10.41 3.13 12.52
C LEU A 192 -11.81 2.49 12.67
N GLY A 193 -11.98 1.22 12.31
CA GLY A 193 -13.24 0.49 12.36
C GLY A 193 -14.28 0.96 11.33
N ILE A 194 -13.88 1.74 10.33
CA ILE A 194 -14.81 2.25 9.28
C ILE A 194 -15.06 1.17 8.24
N VAL A 195 -14.01 0.41 7.92
CA VAL A 195 -14.04 -0.64 6.90
C VAL A 195 -13.74 -1.98 7.57
N GLY A 196 -14.49 -3.01 7.19
CA GLY A 196 -14.15 -4.40 7.43
C GLY A 196 -13.62 -5.03 6.13
N SER A 197 -12.99 -6.20 6.23
CA SER A 197 -12.54 -6.96 5.07
C SER A 197 -13.14 -8.36 5.08
N ARG A 198 -13.69 -8.78 3.94
CA ARG A 198 -14.12 -10.16 3.70
C ARG A 198 -13.20 -10.80 2.67
N GLU A 199 -12.62 -11.94 2.98
CA GLU A 199 -11.92 -12.74 1.99
C GLU A 199 -12.93 -13.30 0.98
N PRO A 200 -12.62 -13.29 -0.33
CA PRO A 200 -13.49 -13.88 -1.32
C PRO A 200 -13.62 -15.38 -1.04
N GLU A 201 -14.85 -15.88 -1.03
CA GLU A 201 -15.08 -17.33 -0.96
C GLU A 201 -14.32 -17.97 -2.13
N SER A 202 -13.28 -18.74 -1.79
CA SER A 202 -12.28 -19.18 -2.74
C SER A 202 -12.94 -19.80 -3.96
N ARG A 203 -12.67 -19.22 -5.15
CA ARG A 203 -13.02 -19.85 -6.43
C ARG A 203 -12.27 -21.18 -6.52
N GLY A 204 -12.90 -22.26 -6.10
CA GLY A 204 -12.43 -23.63 -6.33
C GLY A 204 -11.69 -24.31 -5.17
N ALA A 205 -12.18 -24.24 -3.94
CA ALA A 205 -11.84 -25.23 -2.91
C ALA A 205 -12.78 -26.47 -3.00
N ALA A 206 -12.81 -27.12 -4.16
CA ALA A 206 -13.30 -28.49 -4.24
C ALA A 206 -12.15 -29.44 -3.87
N ARG A 207 -11.86 -29.62 -2.57
CA ARG A 207 -11.50 -30.90 -1.91
C ARG A 207 -10.98 -30.70 -0.47
N LEU A 208 -11.71 -31.36 0.42
CA LEU A 208 -11.32 -32.01 1.68
C LEU A 208 -11.39 -31.21 3.00
N ALA A 209 -12.47 -31.56 3.72
CA ALA A 209 -12.65 -31.77 5.16
C ALA A 209 -13.50 -30.72 5.91
N PRO A 210 -14.49 -31.17 6.70
CA PRO A 210 -15.26 -30.30 7.59
C PRO A 210 -14.38 -29.92 8.78
N SER A 211 -13.95 -28.65 8.83
CA SER A 211 -13.30 -28.07 9.99
C SER A 211 -14.38 -27.51 10.91
N GLU A 212 -14.82 -28.31 11.88
CA GLU A 212 -15.54 -27.82 13.05
C GLU A 212 -14.66 -26.79 13.82
N ASN A 213 -15.34 -25.83 14.45
CA ASN A 213 -14.83 -24.78 15.36
C ASN A 213 -14.15 -23.55 14.73
N LEU A 214 -14.92 -22.79 13.97
CA LEU A 214 -14.65 -21.37 13.70
C LEU A 214 -15.00 -20.47 14.92
N ASP A 215 -16.05 -20.83 15.67
CA ASP A 215 -16.54 -20.03 16.80
C ASP A 215 -15.58 -20.01 18.01
N SER A 216 -14.81 -21.08 18.21
CA SER A 216 -13.85 -21.15 19.33
C SER A 216 -12.63 -20.25 19.10
N ARG A 217 -12.21 -20.06 17.84
CA ARG A 217 -11.02 -19.25 17.51
C ARG A 217 -11.31 -17.75 17.55
N ILE A 218 -12.54 -17.35 17.21
CA ILE A 218 -12.96 -15.94 17.29
C ILE A 218 -13.07 -15.48 18.75
N ALA A 219 -13.53 -16.35 19.65
CA ALA A 219 -13.64 -16.05 21.08
C ALA A 219 -12.30 -16.01 21.84
N GLU A 220 -11.26 -16.70 21.34
CA GLU A 220 -9.94 -16.70 21.95
C GLU A 220 -9.12 -15.47 21.52
N ALA A 221 -9.18 -15.08 20.24
CA ALA A 221 -8.49 -13.90 19.72
C ALA A 221 -9.04 -12.56 20.28
N THR A 222 -10.33 -12.51 20.63
CA THR A 222 -10.93 -11.32 21.27
C THR A 222 -10.54 -11.19 22.74
N ARG A 223 -10.26 -12.29 23.44
CA ARG A 223 -9.83 -12.25 24.85
C ARG A 223 -8.40 -11.71 24.99
N ASP A 224 -7.49 -12.17 24.13
CA ASP A 224 -6.10 -11.70 24.12
C ASP A 224 -5.99 -10.21 23.74
N SER A 225 -6.87 -9.73 22.84
CA SER A 225 -6.89 -8.32 22.42
C SER A 225 -7.39 -7.38 23.53
N VAL A 226 -8.34 -7.83 24.37
CA VAL A 226 -8.88 -7.04 25.49
C VAL A 226 -7.90 -6.98 26.67
N GLU A 227 -7.17 -8.06 26.94
CA GLU A 227 -6.15 -8.12 27.99
C GLU A 227 -4.92 -7.25 27.66
N LEU A 228 -4.56 -7.16 26.36
CA LEU A 228 -3.51 -6.27 25.88
C LEU A 228 -3.91 -4.79 25.97
N ALA A 229 -5.17 -4.46 25.66
CA ALA A 229 -5.71 -3.11 25.77
C ALA A 229 -5.78 -2.62 27.23
N ALA A 230 -6.16 -3.51 28.17
CA ALA A 230 -6.16 -3.21 29.60
C ALA A 230 -4.74 -2.99 30.14
N SER A 231 -3.76 -3.81 29.73
CA SER A 231 -2.35 -3.65 30.11
C SER A 231 -1.73 -2.37 29.55
N LEU A 232 -2.13 -1.93 28.34
CA LEU A 232 -1.66 -0.67 27.74
C LEU A 232 -2.24 0.56 28.47
N ALA A 233 -3.49 0.49 28.92
CA ALA A 233 -4.15 1.56 29.67
C ALA A 233 -3.54 1.74 31.08
N GLU A 234 -3.07 0.66 31.71
CA GLU A 234 -2.42 0.71 33.02
C GLU A 234 -0.95 1.18 32.92
N ALA A 235 -0.25 0.85 31.83
CA ALA A 235 1.11 1.33 31.54
C ALA A 235 1.17 2.83 31.14
N HIS A 236 0.07 3.40 30.62
CA HIS A 236 -0.02 4.81 30.24
C HIS A 236 -0.50 5.75 31.36
N ARG A 237 -0.70 5.27 32.59
CA ARG A 237 -0.83 6.13 33.77
C ARG A 237 0.55 6.70 34.14
N SER A 238 1.04 7.61 33.29
CA SER A 238 2.38 8.19 33.37
C SER A 238 2.48 9.21 34.52
N PRO A 239 3.57 9.20 35.33
CA PRO A 239 3.84 10.17 36.39
C PRO A 239 4.25 11.56 35.88
N TYR A 240 4.08 11.86 34.58
CA TYR A 240 4.53 13.10 33.95
C TYR A 240 3.48 14.23 33.90
N SER A 241 2.29 14.04 34.50
CA SER A 241 1.27 15.09 34.60
C SER A 241 1.74 16.27 35.46
N ASP A 242 2.49 16.03 36.53
CA ASP A 242 2.85 17.08 37.49
C ASP A 242 4.03 17.95 37.00
N ALA A 243 4.94 17.39 36.19
CA ALA A 243 6.09 18.13 35.68
C ALA A 243 5.72 19.11 34.54
N ALA A 244 4.68 18.79 33.76
CA ALA A 244 4.19 19.66 32.69
C ALA A 244 3.39 20.85 33.23
N GLU A 245 2.61 20.66 34.30
CA GLU A 245 1.93 21.76 35.00
C GLU A 245 2.92 22.71 35.69
N GLN A 246 4.02 22.18 36.26
CA GLN A 246 5.05 23.00 36.89
C GLN A 246 5.84 23.85 35.86
N ALA A 247 6.13 23.29 34.67
CA ALA A 247 6.83 24.01 33.60
C ALA A 247 5.99 25.12 32.95
N LEU A 248 4.66 24.94 32.89
CA LEU A 248 3.73 25.97 32.43
C LEU A 248 3.56 27.12 33.43
N ALA A 249 3.68 26.85 34.74
CA ALA A 249 3.66 27.89 35.78
C ALA A 249 4.93 28.77 35.75
N ASP A 250 6.10 28.18 35.45
CA ASP A 250 7.38 28.92 35.38
C ASP A 250 7.48 29.82 34.13
N LEU A 251 6.85 29.44 33.01
CA LEU A 251 6.81 30.23 31.78
C LEU A 251 5.92 31.48 31.89
N ALA A 252 4.94 31.50 32.79
CA ALA A 252 4.07 32.66 33.02
C ALA A 252 4.73 33.78 33.84
N GLY A 253 5.88 33.52 34.50
CA GLY A 253 6.57 34.48 35.37
C GLY A 253 7.71 35.29 34.73
N GLY A 254 8.11 34.98 33.50
CA GLY A 254 9.38 35.45 32.90
C GLY A 254 9.29 36.56 31.85
N GLY A 255 8.25 37.40 31.87
CA GLY A 255 7.86 38.27 30.75
C GLY A 255 8.59 39.61 30.54
N GLU A 256 9.71 39.94 31.21
CA GLU A 256 10.27 41.32 31.15
C GLU A 256 11.66 41.49 30.50
N SER A 257 12.34 40.45 30.02
CA SER A 257 13.78 40.60 29.64
C SER A 257 14.14 40.40 28.16
N LEU A 258 13.18 40.26 27.24
CA LEU A 258 13.48 40.00 25.81
C LEU A 258 13.26 41.20 24.87
N ALA A 259 12.71 42.32 25.35
CA ALA A 259 12.42 43.49 24.51
C ALA A 259 13.62 44.44 24.27
N LYS A 260 14.86 44.07 24.63
CA LYS A 260 16.01 45.01 24.61
C LYS A 260 17.23 44.58 23.80
N LYS A 261 17.11 43.59 22.90
CA LYS A 261 18.28 43.05 22.19
C LYS A 261 18.17 42.91 20.67
N LEU A 262 17.28 43.65 20.02
CA LEU A 262 17.17 43.69 18.56
C LEU A 262 17.25 45.15 18.06
N GLU A 263 18.47 45.64 17.86
CA GLU A 263 18.74 46.75 16.95
C GLU A 263 19.89 46.38 16.01
N SER A 264 19.58 46.41 14.70
CA SER A 264 20.49 46.60 13.53
C SER A 264 21.00 45.31 12.80
N PRO A 265 21.30 45.37 11.47
CA PRO A 265 20.32 45.01 10.44
C PRO A 265 20.87 44.14 9.26
N LEU A 266 19.93 43.70 8.40
CA LEU A 266 20.03 43.34 6.98
C LEU A 266 21.03 42.23 6.55
N ASN A 267 20.48 41.09 6.13
CA ASN A 267 20.89 40.50 4.85
C ASN A 267 19.74 39.69 4.23
N ASN A 268 19.59 39.87 2.91
CA ASN A 268 18.61 39.19 2.07
C ASN A 268 19.00 37.72 1.88
N ASP A 269 18.09 36.82 2.19
CA ASP A 269 17.98 35.52 1.53
C ASP A 269 16.48 35.16 1.49
N GLU A 270 15.94 35.05 0.27
CA GLU A 270 14.62 34.47 0.03
C GLU A 270 14.64 33.01 0.49
N PRO A 271 13.71 32.56 1.36
CA PRO A 271 13.51 31.15 1.57
C PRO A 271 12.71 30.55 0.40
N PRO A 272 12.90 29.26 0.09
CA PRO A 272 12.10 28.59 -0.92
C PRO A 272 10.64 28.54 -0.47
N VAL A 273 9.73 28.75 -1.43
CA VAL A 273 8.29 28.59 -1.25
C VAL A 273 8.01 27.17 -0.80
N SER A 274 7.63 27.00 0.47
CA SER A 274 7.00 25.78 0.97
C SER A 274 5.72 25.55 0.17
N GLN A 275 5.68 24.48 -0.62
CA GLN A 275 4.42 23.92 -1.08
C GLN A 275 3.73 23.30 0.13
N ASP A 276 2.92 24.10 0.82
CA ASP A 276 1.91 23.57 1.72
C ASP A 276 0.97 22.70 0.88
N MET A 277 1.20 21.38 0.94
CA MET A 277 0.15 20.42 0.66
C MET A 277 -0.92 20.65 1.71
N GLU A 278 -1.92 21.47 1.37
CA GLU A 278 -3.15 21.57 2.15
C GLU A 278 -3.75 20.17 2.29
N GLN A 279 -3.46 19.52 3.42
CA GLN A 279 -4.15 18.33 3.85
C GLN A 279 -5.58 18.77 4.14
N THR A 280 -6.45 18.66 3.14
CA THR A 280 -7.89 18.84 3.35
C THR A 280 -8.36 17.68 4.20
N THR A 281 -8.40 17.88 5.51
CA THR A 281 -8.91 16.92 6.46
C THR A 281 -10.37 17.26 6.73
N ILE A 282 -11.26 16.30 6.44
CA ILE A 282 -12.67 16.45 6.77
C ILE A 282 -12.89 15.75 8.10
N THR A 283 -13.26 16.53 9.11
CA THR A 283 -13.77 16.01 10.37
C THR A 283 -15.29 16.02 10.29
N ALA A 284 -15.88 14.84 10.33
CA ALA A 284 -17.33 14.70 10.34
C ALA A 284 -17.74 13.59 11.30
N ASP A 285 -19.00 13.65 11.71
CA ASP A 285 -19.64 12.58 12.46
C ASP A 285 -19.61 11.28 11.65
N ARG A 286 -19.16 10.18 12.28
CA ARG A 286 -19.00 8.87 11.64
C ARG A 286 -20.33 8.37 11.07
N GLY A 287 -21.42 8.50 11.84
CA GLY A 287 -22.76 8.10 11.42
C GLY A 287 -23.25 8.91 10.22
N ALA A 288 -23.01 10.22 10.20
CA ALA A 288 -23.33 11.10 9.09
C ALA A 288 -22.54 10.76 7.81
N LEU A 289 -21.24 10.47 7.93
CA LEU A 289 -20.42 10.03 6.79
C LEU A 289 -20.93 8.72 6.21
N LEU A 290 -21.15 7.70 7.05
CA LEU A 290 -21.65 6.41 6.60
C LEU A 290 -23.02 6.53 5.91
N ARG A 291 -23.95 7.35 6.45
CA ARG A 291 -25.25 7.60 5.80
C ARG A 291 -25.14 8.31 4.45
N LEU A 292 -24.21 9.25 4.30
CA LEU A 292 -23.97 9.90 3.00
C LEU A 292 -23.51 8.90 1.94
N PHE A 293 -22.60 7.99 2.30
CA PHE A 293 -22.11 6.98 1.36
C PHE A 293 -23.13 5.86 1.09
N SER A 294 -23.90 5.44 2.11
CA SER A 294 -24.99 4.48 1.94
C SER A 294 -26.14 5.04 1.08
N GLY A 295 -26.45 6.35 1.19
CA GLY A 295 -27.46 7.01 0.37
C GLY A 295 -27.08 7.13 -1.11
N LEU A 296 -25.78 7.26 -1.43
CA LEU A 296 -25.30 7.26 -2.82
C LEU A 296 -25.45 5.89 -3.50
N ARG A 297 -25.57 4.80 -2.74
CA ARG A 297 -25.78 3.45 -3.30
C ARG A 297 -27.20 3.22 -3.82
N THR A 298 -28.21 3.92 -3.29
CA THR A 298 -29.62 3.67 -3.65
C THR A 298 -30.06 4.31 -4.96
N ASP A 299 -29.29 5.25 -5.53
CA ASP A 299 -29.69 6.01 -6.73
C ASP A 299 -29.15 5.46 -8.05
N ASN A 300 -28.39 4.35 -8.04
CA ASN A 300 -27.85 3.69 -9.25
C ASN A 300 -28.56 2.35 -9.61
N GLY A 301 -29.83 2.20 -9.22
CA GLY A 301 -30.69 1.08 -9.60
C GLY A 301 -31.38 1.26 -10.94
#